data_AF-A0A1G3X6G2-F1
#
_entry.id   AF-A0A1G3X6G2-F1
#
_cell.length_a   1.000
_cell.length_b   1.000
_cell.length_c   1.000
_cell.angle_alpha   90.00
_cell.angle_beta   90.00
_cell.angle_gamma   90.00
#
_symmetry.space_group_name_H-M   'P 1'
#
loop_
_entity.id
_entity.type
_entity.pdbx_description
1 polymer ?
#
loop_
_entity_poly.entity_id
_entity_poly.type
_entity_poly.pdbx_seq_one_letter_code
_entity_poly.pdbx_strand_id
1 'polypeptide(L)'
;MASAWIWRIAYIFFVGALTFVVASFSEASKVVNFLEDHEVELVENNQALVAATSIANLHDKSDAYVLNTPLYEQTFEDNELKLTFSIYPFVTFKDNQAINQIAFLITDLNIEDNLAKKDDNDYHMMYIEFVFDRDLDVENNNKRVFMEYTTPLFDDTGRMIIINQELLDTPTGQAQLQTISILYEITSGEKLTLVVLANSLLIETTPSDMFSASYSRDIAQLTDENLDLVTQFGTTNLNENPLIYYDSMWLEKLDSYNTIYVKNILIELAIVLPLTYFLFFHKHVLRHLRQKRLNHSA
;
A
#
# COMPACT_ATOMS: atom_id res chain seq x y z
N MET A 1 36.56 -29.80 19.28
CA MET A 1 36.50 -29.15 17.95
C MET A 1 35.08 -28.77 17.52
N ALA A 2 34.03 -29.50 17.91
CA ALA A 2 32.64 -29.18 17.55
C ALA A 2 32.11 -27.83 18.09
N SER A 3 32.54 -27.40 19.28
CA SER A 3 32.06 -26.18 19.95
C SER A 3 32.33 -24.87 19.16
N ALA A 4 33.46 -24.76 18.46
CA ALA A 4 33.79 -23.55 17.70
C ALA A 4 32.99 -23.44 16.38
N TRP A 5 32.52 -24.56 15.83
CA TRP A 5 31.73 -24.58 14.60
C TRP A 5 30.30 -24.08 14.83
N ILE A 6 29.71 -24.41 15.99
CA ILE A 6 28.40 -23.88 16.39
C ILE A 6 28.37 -22.36 16.39
N TRP A 7 29.41 -21.71 16.96
CA TRP A 7 29.48 -20.24 17.00
C TRP A 7 29.65 -19.61 15.63
N ARG A 8 30.37 -20.28 14.72
CA ARG A 8 30.55 -19.80 13.34
C ARG A 8 29.27 -19.92 12.51
N ILE A 9 28.54 -21.02 12.69
CA ILE A 9 27.25 -21.24 12.05
C ILE A 9 26.24 -20.21 12.58
N ALA A 10 26.15 -20.04 13.91
CA ALA A 10 25.29 -19.04 14.53
C ALA A 10 25.62 -17.62 14.05
N TYR A 11 26.90 -17.29 13.86
CA TYR A 11 27.32 -16.01 13.30
C TYR A 11 26.84 -15.80 11.86
N ILE A 12 26.92 -16.81 10.99
CA ILE A 12 26.42 -16.71 9.61
C ILE A 12 24.91 -16.46 9.60
N PHE A 13 24.15 -17.19 10.43
CA PHE A 13 22.71 -16.95 10.60
C PHE A 13 22.42 -15.56 11.13
N PHE A 14 23.21 -15.08 12.10
CA PHE A 14 23.07 -13.74 12.65
C PHE A 14 23.30 -12.66 11.58
N VAL A 15 24.35 -12.77 10.77
CA VAL A 15 24.61 -11.82 9.68
C VAL A 15 23.46 -11.88 8.67
N GLY A 16 23.04 -13.06 8.24
CA GLY A 16 21.91 -13.18 7.29
C GLY A 16 20.61 -12.57 7.83
N ALA A 17 20.30 -12.81 9.11
CA ALA A 17 19.13 -12.20 9.76
C ALA A 17 19.27 -10.69 9.89
N LEU A 18 20.46 -10.18 10.23
CA LEU A 18 20.73 -8.75 10.31
C LEU A 18 20.58 -8.09 8.94
N THR A 19 21.17 -8.66 7.89
CA THR A 19 21.05 -8.14 6.51
C THR A 19 19.59 -8.13 6.06
N PHE A 20 18.81 -9.16 6.39
CA PHE A 20 17.38 -9.20 6.10
C PHE A 20 16.64 -8.04 6.80
N VAL A 21 16.86 -7.84 8.10
CA VAL A 21 16.24 -6.73 8.85
C VAL A 21 16.64 -5.37 8.29
N VAL A 22 17.93 -5.18 7.96
CA VAL A 22 18.45 -3.93 7.40
C VAL A 22 17.85 -3.67 6.01
N ALA A 23 17.72 -4.69 5.16
CA ALA A 23 17.11 -4.56 3.85
C ALA A 23 15.61 -4.21 3.96
N SER A 24 14.85 -4.93 4.79
CA SER A 24 13.43 -4.65 5.01
C SER A 24 13.19 -3.25 5.60
N PHE A 25 14.01 -2.83 6.57
CA PHE A 25 13.94 -1.47 7.12
C PHE A 25 14.27 -0.40 6.07
N SER A 26 15.26 -0.67 5.21
CA SER A 26 15.65 0.24 4.13
C SER A 26 14.54 0.39 3.09
N GLU A 27 13.86 -0.69 2.71
CA GLU A 27 12.72 -0.64 1.79
C GLU A 27 11.55 0.13 2.39
N ALA A 28 11.19 -0.16 3.64
CA ALA A 28 10.10 0.55 4.32
C ALA A 28 10.41 2.05 4.44
N SER A 29 11.64 2.41 4.85
CA SER A 29 12.07 3.82 4.95
C SER A 29 12.09 4.52 3.58
N LYS A 30 12.45 3.79 2.51
CA LYS A 30 12.42 4.31 1.14
C LYS A 30 11.02 4.76 0.76
N VAL A 31 10.03 3.91 0.99
CA VAL A 31 8.63 4.19 0.67
C VAL A 31 8.05 5.30 1.54
N VAL A 32 8.26 5.23 2.86
CA VAL A 32 7.74 6.23 3.79
C VAL A 32 8.30 7.62 3.45
N ASN A 33 9.63 7.74 3.34
CA ASN A 33 10.25 9.03 3.03
C ASN A 33 9.81 9.56 1.65
N PHE A 34 9.66 8.68 0.65
CA PHE A 34 9.20 9.09 -0.67
C PHE A 34 7.81 9.73 -0.63
N LEU A 35 6.86 9.13 0.10
CA LEU A 35 5.51 9.63 0.24
C LEU A 35 5.47 10.91 1.10
N GLU A 36 6.17 10.93 2.24
CA GLU A 36 6.24 12.10 3.14
C GLU A 36 6.84 13.33 2.46
N ASP A 37 7.98 13.18 1.76
CA ASP A 37 8.67 14.31 1.12
C ASP A 37 7.86 14.92 -0.05
N HIS A 38 6.84 14.22 -0.54
CA HIS A 38 5.94 14.68 -1.61
C HIS A 38 4.49 14.90 -1.13
N GLU A 39 4.20 14.84 0.17
CA GLU A 39 2.85 14.92 0.74
C GLU A 39 2.03 16.09 0.15
N VAL A 40 2.61 17.29 0.12
CA VAL A 40 1.92 18.51 -0.38
C VAL A 40 1.50 18.36 -1.85
N GLU A 41 2.35 17.76 -2.69
CA GLU A 41 2.04 17.53 -4.11
C GLU A 41 0.95 16.46 -4.29
N LEU A 42 0.94 15.46 -3.41
CA LEU A 42 0.04 14.31 -3.49
C LEU A 42 -1.35 14.62 -2.91
N VAL A 43 -1.45 15.33 -1.80
CA VAL A 43 -2.74 15.68 -1.15
C VAL A 43 -3.59 16.58 -2.04
N GLU A 44 -2.98 17.43 -2.87
CA GLU A 44 -3.69 18.31 -3.79
C GLU A 44 -4.15 17.61 -5.09
N ASN A 45 -3.68 16.39 -5.36
CA ASN A 45 -3.91 15.68 -6.62
C ASN A 45 -4.15 14.18 -6.41
N ASN A 46 -5.43 13.79 -6.41
CA ASN A 46 -5.87 12.41 -6.20
C ASN A 46 -5.24 11.41 -7.18
N GLN A 47 -5.03 11.81 -8.44
CA GLN A 47 -4.45 10.94 -9.46
C GLN A 47 -2.96 10.72 -9.19
N ALA A 48 -2.24 11.78 -8.82
CA ALA A 48 -0.85 11.71 -8.40
C ALA A 48 -0.69 10.85 -7.14
N LEU A 49 -1.60 11.00 -6.17
CA LEU A 49 -1.64 10.18 -4.95
C LEU A 49 -1.82 8.69 -5.27
N VAL A 50 -2.83 8.33 -6.07
CA VAL A 50 -3.04 6.93 -6.50
C VAL A 50 -1.81 6.39 -7.25
N ALA A 51 -1.22 7.17 -8.16
CA ALA A 51 -0.05 6.76 -8.91
C ALA A 51 1.18 6.57 -7.99
N ALA A 52 1.50 7.55 -7.15
CA ALA A 52 2.67 7.49 -6.27
C ALA A 52 2.55 6.37 -5.24
N THR A 53 1.39 6.21 -4.60
CA THR A 53 1.19 5.15 -3.62
C THR A 53 1.17 3.76 -4.25
N SER A 54 0.62 3.59 -5.46
CA SER A 54 0.67 2.29 -6.16
C SER A 54 2.11 1.91 -6.55
N ILE A 55 2.88 2.86 -7.10
CA ILE A 55 4.31 2.66 -7.43
C ILE A 55 5.10 2.31 -6.16
N ALA A 56 4.83 3.00 -5.05
CA ALA A 56 5.50 2.75 -3.78
C ALA A 56 5.17 1.37 -3.20
N ASN A 57 3.91 0.92 -3.29
CA ASN A 57 3.47 -0.36 -2.72
C ASN A 57 3.89 -1.60 -3.54
N LEU A 58 4.07 -1.47 -4.86
CA LEU A 58 4.43 -2.62 -5.71
C LEU A 58 5.92 -2.98 -5.62
N HIS A 59 6.79 -2.03 -5.26
CA HIS A 59 8.24 -2.22 -5.09
C HIS A 59 8.99 -2.83 -6.30
N ASP A 60 8.40 -2.81 -7.49
CA ASP A 60 8.87 -3.63 -8.61
C ASP A 60 9.08 -2.86 -9.92
N LYS A 61 9.18 -1.53 -9.80
CA LYS A 61 9.41 -0.58 -10.89
C LYS A 61 8.28 -0.50 -11.91
N SER A 62 7.07 -0.82 -11.49
CA SER A 62 5.89 -0.61 -12.31
C SER A 62 5.62 0.88 -12.51
N ASP A 63 5.20 1.25 -13.72
CA ASP A 63 4.55 2.54 -13.98
C ASP A 63 3.07 2.45 -13.62
N ALA A 64 2.45 3.57 -13.24
CA ALA A 64 1.02 3.65 -12.93
C ALA A 64 0.30 4.65 -13.84
N TYR A 65 -0.85 4.23 -14.38
CA TYR A 65 -1.70 5.00 -15.28
C TYR A 65 -3.10 5.08 -14.69
N VAL A 66 -3.51 6.28 -14.28
CA VAL A 66 -4.75 6.49 -13.51
C VAL A 66 -5.78 7.19 -14.39
N LEU A 67 -7.05 6.82 -14.33
CA LEU A 67 -8.09 7.57 -15.05
C LEU A 67 -8.21 9.00 -14.45
N ASN A 68 -8.19 10.03 -15.31
CA ASN A 68 -8.24 11.43 -14.87
C ASN A 68 -9.55 11.75 -14.15
N THR A 69 -10.67 11.22 -14.62
CA THR A 69 -11.98 11.40 -13.97
C THR A 69 -12.32 10.13 -13.21
N PRO A 70 -12.63 10.20 -11.90
CA PRO A 70 -13.06 9.03 -11.16
C PRO A 70 -14.38 8.47 -11.70
N LEU A 71 -14.59 7.16 -11.58
CA LEU A 71 -15.86 6.53 -11.96
C LEU A 71 -17.00 6.91 -11.01
N TYR A 72 -16.65 7.29 -9.79
CA TYR A 72 -17.56 7.82 -8.78
C TYR A 72 -16.81 8.83 -7.94
N GLU A 73 -17.44 9.98 -7.67
CA GLU A 73 -16.94 10.98 -6.73
C GLU A 73 -18.11 11.71 -6.10
N GLN A 74 -18.12 11.76 -4.76
CA GLN A 74 -19.15 12.46 -4.00
C GLN A 74 -18.58 12.95 -2.67
N THR A 75 -18.80 14.23 -2.39
CA THR A 75 -18.62 14.78 -1.05
C THR A 75 -19.92 14.64 -0.26
N PHE A 76 -19.83 14.02 0.91
CA PHE A 76 -20.88 13.90 1.90
C PHE A 76 -20.54 14.83 3.06
N GLU A 77 -21.46 15.73 3.38
CA GLU A 77 -21.28 16.70 4.45
C GLU A 77 -22.59 16.84 5.24
N ASP A 78 -22.44 16.78 6.56
CA ASP A 78 -23.40 17.19 7.57
C ASP A 78 -22.63 17.93 8.68
N ASN A 79 -23.31 18.58 9.63
CA ASN A 79 -22.68 19.51 10.57
C ASN A 79 -21.49 18.93 11.36
N GLU A 80 -21.49 17.63 11.65
CA GLU A 80 -20.48 16.95 12.47
C GLU A 80 -19.64 15.92 11.68
N LEU A 81 -20.00 15.67 10.42
CA LEU A 81 -19.43 14.59 9.62
C LEU A 81 -19.15 15.09 8.20
N LYS A 82 -17.92 14.86 7.73
CA LYS A 82 -17.54 15.17 6.34
C LYS A 82 -16.65 14.07 5.79
N LEU A 83 -16.87 13.70 4.54
CA LEU A 83 -15.90 12.94 3.74
C LEU A 83 -16.16 13.15 2.24
N THR A 84 -15.10 13.08 1.46
CA THR A 84 -15.17 12.93 0.00
C THR A 84 -14.75 11.51 -0.34
N PHE A 85 -15.60 10.79 -1.07
CA PHE A 85 -15.28 9.44 -1.54
C PHE A 85 -15.16 9.41 -3.05
N SER A 86 -14.04 8.89 -3.53
CA SER A 86 -13.73 8.79 -4.95
C SER A 86 -13.21 7.41 -5.32
N ILE A 87 -13.58 6.92 -6.51
CA ILE A 87 -13.17 5.60 -7.02
C ILE A 87 -12.45 5.76 -8.36
N TYR A 88 -11.18 5.37 -8.39
CA TYR A 88 -10.33 5.49 -9.57
C TYR A 88 -9.93 4.10 -10.09
N PRO A 89 -10.30 3.74 -11.34
CA PRO A 89 -9.65 2.65 -12.03
C PRO A 89 -8.25 3.12 -12.46
N PHE A 90 -7.29 2.21 -12.37
CA PHE A 90 -5.93 2.45 -12.82
C PHE A 90 -5.28 1.15 -13.25
N VAL A 91 -4.19 1.25 -14.01
CA VAL A 91 -3.42 0.10 -14.45
C VAL A 91 -1.94 0.32 -14.14
N THR A 92 -1.30 -0.74 -13.64
CA THR A 92 0.15 -0.76 -13.45
C THR A 92 0.81 -1.65 -14.49
N PHE A 93 1.97 -1.22 -14.99
CA PHE A 93 2.72 -1.95 -16.02
C PHE A 93 4.07 -2.40 -15.51
N LYS A 94 4.33 -3.71 -15.58
CA LYS A 94 5.62 -4.31 -15.34
C LYS A 94 6.02 -5.21 -16.50
N ASP A 95 7.15 -4.95 -17.15
CA ASP A 95 7.67 -5.82 -18.22
C ASP A 95 6.62 -6.20 -19.29
N ASN A 96 5.75 -5.25 -19.67
CA ASN A 96 4.60 -5.41 -20.58
C ASN A 96 3.40 -6.23 -20.05
N GLN A 97 3.39 -6.59 -18.78
CA GLN A 97 2.20 -7.12 -18.09
C GLN A 97 1.42 -5.95 -17.50
N ALA A 98 0.14 -5.87 -17.85
CA ALA A 98 -0.78 -4.87 -17.35
C ALA A 98 -1.61 -5.47 -16.22
N ILE A 99 -1.64 -4.81 -15.07
CA ILE A 99 -2.43 -5.23 -13.91
C ILE A 99 -3.47 -4.13 -13.67
N ASN A 100 -4.73 -4.42 -13.97
CA ASN A 100 -5.83 -3.51 -13.68
C ASN A 100 -6.16 -3.54 -12.18
N GLN A 101 -6.36 -2.35 -11.62
CA GLN A 101 -6.54 -2.13 -10.19
C GLN A 101 -7.57 -1.03 -9.95
N ILE A 102 -8.15 -1.02 -8.75
CA ILE A 102 -9.16 -0.07 -8.33
C ILE A 102 -8.69 0.58 -7.04
N ALA A 103 -8.62 1.90 -7.02
CA ALA A 103 -8.34 2.69 -5.83
C ALA A 103 -9.64 3.29 -5.28
N PHE A 104 -9.92 3.02 -4.01
CA PHE A 104 -10.98 3.64 -3.23
C PHE A 104 -10.33 4.66 -2.30
N LEU A 105 -10.68 5.93 -2.48
CA LEU A 105 -10.06 7.05 -1.79
C LEU A 105 -11.10 7.77 -0.94
N ILE A 106 -10.77 7.98 0.34
CA ILE A 106 -11.50 8.86 1.25
C ILE A 106 -10.59 10.06 1.52
N THR A 107 -11.07 11.27 1.24
CA THR A 107 -10.39 12.53 1.57
C THR A 107 -11.33 13.46 2.34
N ASP A 108 -10.79 14.56 2.88
CA ASP A 108 -11.54 15.53 3.69
C ASP A 108 -12.32 14.89 4.85
N LEU A 109 -11.82 13.77 5.39
CA LEU A 109 -12.49 13.07 6.49
C LEU A 109 -12.48 13.95 7.75
N ASN A 110 -13.67 14.25 8.25
CA ASN A 110 -13.89 14.87 9.55
C ASN A 110 -14.99 14.10 10.27
N ILE A 111 -14.69 13.63 11.48
CA ILE A 111 -15.64 12.95 12.37
C ILE A 111 -15.59 13.67 13.71
N GLU A 112 -16.64 14.45 14.03
CA GLU A 112 -16.75 15.16 15.30
C GLU A 112 -17.52 14.37 16.39
N ASP A 113 -17.69 13.05 16.19
CA ASP A 113 -18.28 12.17 17.19
C ASP A 113 -17.31 11.93 18.37
N ASN A 114 -17.69 12.42 19.55
CA ASN A 114 -16.93 12.24 20.80
C ASN A 114 -16.78 10.78 21.24
N LEU A 115 -17.58 9.85 20.70
CA LEU A 115 -17.48 8.43 20.96
C LEU A 115 -16.64 7.69 19.92
N ALA A 116 -16.19 8.35 18.85
CA ALA A 116 -15.38 7.73 17.82
C ALA A 116 -14.06 7.21 18.43
N LYS A 117 -13.76 5.95 18.13
CA LYS A 117 -12.57 5.29 18.63
C LYS A 117 -11.38 5.66 17.74
N LYS A 118 -10.28 5.97 18.41
CA LYS A 118 -9.01 6.26 17.79
C LYS A 118 -7.97 5.19 18.08
N ASP A 119 -7.02 5.03 17.17
CA ASP A 119 -5.87 4.15 17.33
C ASP A 119 -4.78 4.78 18.22
N ASP A 120 -3.63 4.11 18.31
CA ASP A 120 -2.49 4.58 19.12
C ASP A 120 -1.85 5.88 18.58
N ASN A 121 -2.17 6.28 17.35
CA ASN A 121 -1.71 7.49 16.69
C ASN A 121 -2.75 8.62 16.68
N ASP A 122 -3.84 8.47 17.46
CA ASP A 122 -4.98 9.42 17.51
C ASP A 122 -5.77 9.53 16.19
N TYR A 123 -5.71 8.49 15.34
CA TYR A 123 -6.46 8.39 14.10
C TYR A 123 -7.73 7.57 14.24
N HIS A 124 -8.83 8.00 13.60
CA HIS A 124 -10.10 7.28 13.63
C HIS A 124 -9.97 5.86 13.06
N MET A 125 -10.48 4.88 13.81
CA MET A 125 -10.54 3.49 13.38
C MET A 125 -11.65 3.28 12.35
N MET A 126 -11.24 3.23 11.08
CA MET A 126 -12.13 3.21 9.92
C MET A 126 -12.06 1.87 9.17
N TYR A 127 -13.18 1.46 8.61
CA TYR A 127 -13.35 0.22 7.87
C TYR A 127 -14.09 0.48 6.56
N ILE A 128 -13.78 -0.32 5.55
CA ILE A 128 -14.61 -0.44 4.35
C ILE A 128 -15.13 -1.86 4.27
N GLU A 129 -16.41 -2.00 3.95
CA GLU A 129 -17.04 -3.28 3.65
C GLU A 129 -17.47 -3.31 2.19
N PHE A 130 -17.01 -4.31 1.47
CA PHE A 130 -17.40 -4.61 0.10
C PHE A 130 -18.33 -5.82 0.09
N VAL A 131 -19.49 -5.66 -0.55
CA VAL A 131 -20.39 -6.78 -0.85
C VAL A 131 -20.47 -6.94 -2.36
N PHE A 132 -20.20 -8.15 -2.83
CA PHE A 132 -20.22 -8.49 -4.25
C PHE A 132 -21.55 -9.14 -4.65
N ASP A 133 -21.87 -9.22 -5.94
CA ASP A 133 -23.09 -9.90 -6.43
C ASP A 133 -23.04 -11.43 -6.26
N ARG A 134 -21.83 -11.99 -6.19
CA ARG A 134 -21.52 -13.43 -6.08
C ARG A 134 -20.33 -13.69 -5.16
N ASP A 135 -20.08 -14.96 -4.87
CA ASP A 135 -18.92 -15.39 -4.06
C ASP A 135 -17.61 -15.25 -4.86
N LEU A 136 -16.60 -14.68 -4.22
CA LEU A 136 -15.22 -14.63 -4.69
C LEU A 136 -14.42 -15.77 -4.06
N ASP A 137 -13.59 -16.45 -4.86
CA ASP A 137 -12.65 -17.47 -4.36
C ASP A 137 -11.31 -16.81 -4.05
N VAL A 138 -11.16 -16.32 -2.83
CA VAL A 138 -9.92 -15.71 -2.35
C VAL A 138 -9.25 -16.69 -1.37
N GLU A 139 -8.09 -17.21 -1.74
CA GLU A 139 -7.27 -18.11 -0.91
C GLU A 139 -8.02 -19.37 -0.41
N ASN A 140 -8.92 -19.95 -1.23
CA ASN A 140 -9.81 -21.06 -0.89
C ASN A 140 -10.94 -20.73 0.10
N ASN A 141 -11.26 -19.45 0.30
CA ASN A 141 -12.44 -19.03 1.03
C ASN A 141 -13.45 -18.38 0.07
N ASN A 142 -14.58 -19.05 -0.15
CA ASN A 142 -15.70 -18.47 -0.87
C ASN A 142 -16.44 -17.50 0.05
N LYS A 143 -16.32 -16.21 -0.24
CA LYS A 143 -17.03 -15.16 0.50
C LYS A 143 -17.56 -14.10 -0.47
N ARG A 144 -18.70 -13.53 -0.10
CA ARG A 144 -19.34 -12.40 -0.79
C ARG A 144 -19.06 -11.06 -0.12
N VAL A 145 -18.72 -11.08 1.17
CA VAL A 145 -18.54 -9.90 2.01
C VAL A 145 -17.10 -9.85 2.49
N PHE A 146 -16.44 -8.73 2.25
CA PHE A 146 -15.08 -8.45 2.64
C PHE A 146 -15.06 -7.16 3.45
N MET A 147 -14.39 -7.16 4.59
CA MET A 147 -14.27 -5.98 5.44
C MET A 147 -12.79 -5.78 5.74
N GLU A 148 -12.28 -4.63 5.35
CA GLU A 148 -10.87 -4.24 5.52
C GLU A 148 -10.77 -3.01 6.40
N TYR A 149 -9.70 -2.92 7.19
CA TYR A 149 -9.37 -1.69 7.88
C TYR A 149 -8.71 -0.72 6.89
N THR A 150 -9.09 0.56 6.95
CA THR A 150 -8.46 1.57 6.11
C THR A 150 -7.22 2.10 6.80
N THR A 151 -6.09 2.24 6.08
CA THR A 151 -4.88 2.83 6.65
C THR A 151 -4.82 4.34 6.34
N PRO A 152 -4.48 5.19 7.32
CA PRO A 152 -4.12 6.59 7.10
C PRO A 152 -3.06 6.75 6.01
N LEU A 153 -3.23 7.76 5.15
CA LEU A 153 -2.22 8.09 4.14
C LEU A 153 -1.09 8.92 4.74
N PHE A 154 -1.42 10.11 5.23
CA PHE A 154 -0.49 11.05 5.87
C PHE A 154 -0.99 11.44 7.25
N ASP A 155 -2.30 11.74 7.33
CA ASP A 155 -2.99 12.12 8.54
C ASP A 155 -4.35 11.41 8.65
N ASP A 156 -5.16 11.86 9.61
CA ASP A 156 -6.48 11.31 9.86
C ASP A 156 -7.51 11.59 8.76
N THR A 157 -7.24 12.56 7.87
CA THR A 157 -8.21 13.07 6.90
C THR A 157 -8.25 12.27 5.60
N GLY A 158 -7.17 11.53 5.31
CA GLY A 158 -7.00 10.76 4.08
C GLY A 158 -6.87 9.25 4.34
N ARG A 159 -7.58 8.44 3.54
CA ARG A 159 -7.49 6.97 3.54
C ARG A 159 -7.54 6.43 2.11
N MET A 160 -6.81 5.36 1.84
CA MET A 160 -6.92 4.67 0.55
C MET A 160 -6.88 3.15 0.71
N ILE A 161 -7.64 2.47 -0.14
CA ILE A 161 -7.58 1.02 -0.34
C ILE A 161 -7.42 0.74 -1.83
N ILE A 162 -6.54 -0.19 -2.17
CA ILE A 162 -6.29 -0.65 -3.54
C ILE A 162 -6.69 -2.12 -3.62
N ILE A 163 -7.48 -2.46 -4.64
CA ILE A 163 -7.86 -3.84 -4.95
C ILE A 163 -7.39 -4.19 -6.36
N ASN A 164 -6.75 -5.35 -6.51
CA ASN A 164 -6.44 -5.92 -7.83
C ASN A 164 -7.72 -6.44 -8.46
N GLN A 165 -8.01 -6.04 -9.70
CA GLN A 165 -9.23 -6.45 -10.39
C GLN A 165 -9.28 -7.96 -10.62
N GLU A 166 -8.14 -8.63 -10.78
CA GLU A 166 -8.06 -10.10 -10.92
C GLU A 166 -8.66 -10.85 -9.72
N LEU A 167 -8.72 -10.24 -8.53
CA LEU A 167 -9.37 -10.84 -7.36
C LEU A 167 -10.90 -10.89 -7.49
N LEU A 168 -11.45 -10.15 -8.45
CA LEU A 168 -12.87 -10.12 -8.76
C LEU A 168 -13.24 -11.17 -9.81
N ASP A 169 -12.27 -11.83 -10.43
CA ASP A 169 -12.54 -12.80 -11.48
C ASP A 169 -13.11 -14.10 -10.90
N THR A 170 -14.22 -14.56 -11.49
CA THR A 170 -14.85 -15.85 -11.15
C THR A 170 -14.99 -16.72 -12.39
N PRO A 171 -15.19 -18.05 -12.26
CA PRO A 171 -15.37 -18.93 -13.42
C PRO A 171 -16.54 -18.55 -14.34
N THR A 172 -17.50 -17.76 -13.84
CA THR A 172 -18.69 -17.32 -14.57
C THR A 172 -18.62 -15.85 -15.03
N GLY A 173 -17.44 -15.22 -14.96
CA GLY A 173 -17.20 -13.82 -15.28
C GLY A 173 -16.68 -13.04 -14.07
N GLN A 174 -16.53 -11.74 -14.18
CA GLN A 174 -16.11 -10.91 -13.06
C GLN A 174 -17.28 -10.64 -12.10
N ALA A 175 -17.01 -10.65 -10.79
CA ALA A 175 -17.98 -10.28 -9.79
C ALA A 175 -18.13 -8.75 -9.76
N GLN A 176 -19.37 -8.30 -9.58
CA GLN A 176 -19.68 -6.88 -9.54
C GLN A 176 -19.87 -6.42 -8.11
N LEU A 177 -19.42 -5.20 -7.83
CA LEU A 177 -19.67 -4.54 -6.55
C LEU A 177 -21.16 -4.23 -6.43
N GLN A 178 -21.79 -4.81 -5.41
CA GLN A 178 -23.17 -4.58 -5.07
C GLN A 178 -23.33 -3.42 -4.09
N THR A 179 -22.54 -3.42 -3.01
CA THR A 179 -22.48 -2.31 -2.05
C THR A 179 -21.08 -2.05 -1.55
N ILE A 180 -20.83 -0.80 -1.19
CA ILE A 180 -19.63 -0.35 -0.48
C ILE A 180 -20.10 0.41 0.76
N SER A 181 -19.72 -0.05 1.95
CA SER A 181 -20.06 0.61 3.21
C SER A 181 -18.78 1.16 3.84
N ILE A 182 -18.79 2.44 4.21
CA ILE A 182 -17.72 3.06 4.99
C ILE A 182 -18.19 3.08 6.44
N LEU A 183 -17.39 2.54 7.36
CA LEU A 183 -17.74 2.44 8.77
C LEU A 183 -16.62 3.00 9.65
N TYR A 184 -16.97 3.47 10.84
CA TYR A 184 -16.01 3.78 11.90
C TYR A 184 -16.38 3.05 13.18
N GLU A 185 -15.38 2.75 14.00
CA GLU A 185 -15.59 2.12 15.31
C GLU A 185 -15.78 3.17 16.41
N ILE A 186 -16.69 2.89 17.34
CA ILE A 186 -16.88 3.71 18.56
C ILE A 186 -16.24 3.03 19.78
N THR A 187 -16.09 3.76 20.87
CA THR A 187 -15.43 3.29 22.12
C THR A 187 -16.02 2.01 22.73
N SER A 188 -17.27 1.66 22.41
CA SER A 188 -17.90 0.39 22.80
C SER A 188 -17.43 -0.83 21.99
N GLY A 189 -16.72 -0.60 20.87
CA GLY A 189 -16.32 -1.62 19.89
C GLY A 189 -17.35 -1.86 18.78
N GLU A 190 -18.48 -1.15 18.78
CA GLU A 190 -19.48 -1.20 17.71
C GLU A 190 -18.98 -0.44 16.47
N LYS A 191 -19.30 -0.95 15.27
CA LYS A 191 -19.03 -0.28 14.00
C LYS A 191 -20.28 0.43 13.52
N LEU A 192 -20.19 1.75 13.36
CA LEU A 192 -21.28 2.56 12.84
C LEU A 192 -21.05 2.86 11.36
N THR A 193 -22.10 2.71 10.57
CA THR A 193 -22.06 2.96 9.14
C THR A 193 -22.15 4.45 8.85
N LEU A 194 -21.09 4.99 8.26
CA LEU A 194 -20.97 6.40 7.88
C LEU A 194 -21.67 6.66 6.54
N VAL A 195 -21.31 5.92 5.49
CA VAL A 195 -21.89 5.99 4.14
C VAL A 195 -22.14 4.59 3.61
N VAL A 196 -23.24 4.41 2.88
CA VAL A 196 -23.46 3.22 2.04
C VAL A 196 -23.68 3.62 0.59
N LEU A 197 -22.88 3.04 -0.30
CA LEU A 197 -23.03 3.11 -1.74
C LEU A 197 -23.63 1.82 -2.27
N ALA A 198 -24.45 1.93 -3.31
CA ALA A 198 -25.25 0.85 -3.84
C ALA A 198 -25.22 0.84 -5.37
N ASN A 199 -25.07 -0.33 -5.97
CA ASN A 199 -25.22 -0.49 -7.40
C ASN A 199 -26.71 -0.61 -7.76
N SER A 200 -27.27 0.43 -8.38
CA SER A 200 -28.70 0.48 -8.72
C SER A 200 -29.15 -0.60 -9.73
N LEU A 201 -28.21 -1.21 -10.46
CA LEU A 201 -28.49 -2.33 -11.37
C LEU A 201 -28.65 -3.66 -10.64
N LEU A 202 -28.15 -3.77 -9.40
CA LEU A 202 -28.12 -5.01 -8.61
C LEU A 202 -29.08 -4.97 -7.41
N ILE A 203 -29.35 -3.78 -6.85
CA ILE A 203 -30.25 -3.60 -5.72
C ILE A 203 -31.19 -2.41 -5.91
N GLU A 204 -32.44 -2.59 -5.51
CA GLU A 204 -33.50 -1.59 -5.70
C GLU A 204 -33.50 -0.48 -4.63
N THR A 205 -32.90 -0.72 -3.47
CA THR A 205 -32.90 0.22 -2.35
C THR A 205 -31.53 0.29 -1.69
N THR A 206 -31.01 1.50 -1.52
CA THR A 206 -29.79 1.74 -0.76
C THR A 206 -30.11 1.65 0.74
N PRO A 207 -29.35 0.88 1.53
CA PRO A 207 -29.46 0.91 2.98
C PRO A 207 -29.29 2.32 3.55
N SER A 208 -29.91 2.59 4.70
CA SER A 208 -29.79 3.88 5.38
C SER A 208 -28.38 4.07 5.96
N ASP A 209 -27.87 5.30 5.86
CA ASP A 209 -26.61 5.74 6.46
C ASP A 209 -26.80 7.07 7.22
N MET A 210 -25.70 7.69 7.65
CA MET A 210 -25.74 8.93 8.45
C MET A 210 -26.03 10.19 7.64
N PHE A 211 -26.00 10.14 6.31
CA PHE A 211 -26.13 11.32 5.47
C PHE A 211 -27.52 11.45 4.81
N SER A 212 -27.84 12.66 4.37
CA SER A 212 -29.09 12.95 3.64
C SER A 212 -29.24 12.08 2.39
N ALA A 213 -30.47 11.66 2.08
CA ALA A 213 -30.82 10.95 0.85
C ALA A 213 -30.63 11.78 -0.44
N SER A 214 -30.31 13.08 -0.33
CA SER A 214 -30.02 13.97 -1.47
C SER A 214 -28.70 13.65 -2.19
N TYR A 215 -27.75 12.99 -1.52
CA TYR A 215 -26.48 12.62 -2.11
C TYR A 215 -26.61 11.41 -3.05
N SER A 216 -25.90 11.44 -4.18
CA SER A 216 -25.84 10.29 -5.08
C SER A 216 -25.07 9.16 -4.42
N ARG A 217 -25.67 7.97 -4.34
CA ARG A 217 -25.05 6.75 -3.80
C ARG A 217 -24.88 5.66 -4.84
N ASP A 218 -25.19 5.96 -6.10
CA ASP A 218 -25.21 4.99 -7.17
C ASP A 218 -23.80 4.74 -7.72
N ILE A 219 -23.37 3.48 -7.65
CA ILE A 219 -22.09 3.00 -8.18
C ILE A 219 -22.28 2.07 -9.39
N ALA A 220 -23.42 2.13 -10.08
CA ALA A 220 -23.70 1.36 -11.29
C ALA A 220 -22.65 1.54 -12.43
N GLN A 221 -21.85 2.61 -12.38
CA GLN A 221 -20.75 2.84 -13.32
C GLN A 221 -19.53 1.94 -13.07
N LEU A 222 -19.45 1.23 -11.94
CA LEU A 222 -18.38 0.27 -11.63
C LEU A 222 -18.60 -1.06 -12.37
N THR A 223 -18.54 -1.02 -13.69
CA THR A 223 -18.66 -2.19 -14.57
C THR A 223 -17.28 -2.70 -14.97
N ASP A 224 -17.18 -3.99 -15.30
CA ASP A 224 -15.94 -4.62 -15.78
C ASP A 224 -15.31 -3.82 -16.94
N GLU A 225 -16.15 -3.34 -17.87
CA GLU A 225 -15.73 -2.53 -19.01
C GLU A 225 -15.10 -1.21 -18.57
N ASN A 226 -15.72 -0.50 -17.62
CA ASN A 226 -15.23 0.79 -17.12
C ASN A 226 -13.99 0.65 -16.22
N LEU A 227 -13.81 -0.51 -15.59
CA LEU A 227 -12.66 -0.80 -14.72
C LEU A 227 -11.43 -1.27 -15.52
N ASP A 228 -11.63 -1.94 -16.65
CA ASP A 228 -10.54 -2.42 -17.51
C ASP A 228 -10.05 -1.33 -18.48
N LEU A 229 -9.08 -0.52 -18.02
CA LEU A 229 -8.48 0.55 -18.82
C LEU A 229 -7.73 0.03 -20.05
N VAL A 230 -7.18 -1.18 -19.96
CA VAL A 230 -6.43 -1.81 -21.07
C VAL A 230 -7.36 -2.13 -22.22
N THR A 231 -8.54 -2.69 -21.93
CA THR A 231 -9.55 -2.98 -22.94
C THR A 231 -10.14 -1.71 -23.55
N GLN A 232 -10.33 -0.66 -22.74
CA GLN A 232 -10.89 0.62 -23.21
C GLN A 232 -9.92 1.41 -24.11
N PHE A 233 -8.65 1.54 -23.71
CA PHE A 233 -7.72 2.49 -24.33
C PHE A 233 -6.57 1.82 -25.10
N GLY A 234 -6.38 0.51 -24.92
CA GLY A 234 -5.25 -0.24 -25.46
C GLY A 234 -3.94 0.03 -24.72
N THR A 235 -3.01 -0.93 -24.75
CA THR A 235 -1.74 -0.86 -23.98
C THR A 235 -0.71 0.13 -24.52
N THR A 236 -0.79 0.51 -25.80
CA THR A 236 0.32 1.19 -26.51
C THR A 236 0.27 2.72 -26.48
N ASN A 237 -0.85 3.33 -26.06
CA ASN A 237 -1.04 4.79 -26.07
C ASN A 237 -1.60 5.35 -24.75
N LEU A 238 -1.49 4.63 -23.63
CA LEU A 238 -2.06 5.10 -22.37
C LEU A 238 -1.43 6.42 -21.90
N ASN A 239 -0.12 6.56 -22.02
CA ASN A 239 0.63 7.79 -21.68
C ASN A 239 0.25 9.01 -22.53
N GLU A 240 -0.25 8.80 -23.75
CA GLU A 240 -0.64 9.88 -24.67
C GLU A 240 -2.14 10.22 -24.59
N ASN A 241 -2.93 9.42 -23.86
CA ASN A 241 -4.36 9.58 -23.78
C ASN A 241 -4.74 10.73 -22.80
N PRO A 242 -5.50 11.74 -23.24
CA PRO A 242 -5.87 12.87 -22.38
C PRO A 242 -6.80 12.50 -21.21
N LEU A 243 -7.41 11.31 -21.23
CA LEU A 243 -8.22 10.79 -20.13
C LEU A 243 -7.40 10.05 -19.08
N ILE A 244 -6.10 9.87 -19.29
CA ILE A 244 -5.21 9.14 -18.40
C ILE A 244 -4.20 10.11 -17.78
N TYR A 245 -4.08 10.06 -16.47
CA TYR A 245 -2.97 10.63 -15.73
C TYR A 245 -1.78 9.67 -15.81
N TYR A 246 -0.64 10.20 -16.25
CA TYR A 246 0.65 9.53 -16.20
C TYR A 246 1.74 10.55 -15.92
N ASP A 247 2.59 10.25 -14.95
CA ASP A 247 3.80 11.03 -14.68
C ASP A 247 4.99 10.08 -14.53
N SER A 248 5.87 10.12 -15.53
CA SER A 248 7.09 9.31 -15.59
C SER A 248 8.10 9.65 -14.48
N MET A 249 7.97 10.79 -13.82
CA MET A 249 8.89 11.22 -12.78
C MET A 249 8.70 10.45 -11.46
N TRP A 250 7.55 9.85 -11.20
CA TRP A 250 7.29 9.19 -9.92
C TRP A 250 8.25 8.04 -9.63
N LEU A 251 8.53 7.21 -10.64
CA LEU A 251 9.47 6.11 -10.50
C LEU A 251 10.90 6.62 -10.27
N GLU A 252 11.32 7.66 -11.00
CA GLU A 252 12.64 8.28 -10.82
C GLU A 252 12.79 8.90 -9.43
N LYS A 253 11.76 9.63 -8.96
CA LYS A 253 11.69 10.19 -7.60
C LYS A 253 11.84 9.08 -6.55
N LEU A 254 11.09 7.99 -6.66
CA LEU A 254 11.18 6.84 -5.75
C LEU A 254 12.58 6.19 -5.78
N ASP A 255 13.17 6.00 -6.96
CA ASP A 255 14.49 5.38 -7.10
C ASP A 255 15.64 6.26 -6.55
N SER A 256 15.46 7.57 -6.43
CA SER A 256 16.43 8.46 -5.77
C SER A 256 16.65 8.11 -4.28
N TYR A 257 15.66 7.49 -3.63
CA TYR A 257 15.73 7.02 -2.25
C TYR A 257 16.48 5.69 -2.09
N ASN A 258 16.95 5.06 -3.17
CA ASN A 258 17.86 3.91 -3.09
C ASN A 258 19.19 4.24 -2.38
N THR A 259 19.49 5.53 -2.17
CA THR A 259 20.60 5.98 -1.31
C THR A 259 20.46 5.53 0.15
N ILE A 260 19.23 5.31 0.65
CA ILE A 260 18.95 4.79 2.00
C ILE A 260 19.53 3.38 2.17
N TYR A 261 19.37 2.52 1.17
CA TYR A 261 19.97 1.19 1.14
C TYR A 261 21.48 1.24 1.28
N VAL A 262 22.13 2.10 0.48
CA VAL A 262 23.59 2.24 0.50
C VAL A 262 24.05 2.69 1.90
N LYS A 263 23.37 3.68 2.48
CA LYS A 263 23.67 4.17 3.85
C LYS A 263 23.54 3.05 4.88
N ASN A 264 22.44 2.31 4.88
CA ASN A 264 22.16 1.30 5.89
C ASN A 264 23.06 0.06 5.76
N ILE A 265 23.35 -0.39 4.52
CA ILE A 265 24.32 -1.46 4.26
C ILE A 265 25.74 -1.04 4.69
N LEU A 266 26.14 0.21 4.48
CA LEU A 266 27.45 0.69 4.94
C LEU A 266 27.56 0.68 6.47
N ILE A 267 26.48 1.03 7.18
CA ILE A 267 26.41 0.93 8.65
C ILE A 267 26.52 -0.53 9.09
N GLU A 268 25.79 -1.44 8.43
CA GLU A 268 25.88 -2.88 8.69
C GLU A 268 27.32 -3.38 8.50
N LEU A 269 27.96 -3.05 7.37
CA LEU A 269 29.33 -3.45 7.09
C LEU A 269 30.32 -2.91 8.12
N ALA A 270 30.14 -1.67 8.59
CA ALA A 270 30.98 -1.08 9.63
C ALA A 270 30.92 -1.85 10.97
N ILE A 271 29.82 -2.58 11.23
CA ILE A 271 29.64 -3.42 12.43
C ILE A 271 30.10 -4.85 12.17
N VAL A 272 29.68 -5.45 11.04
CA VAL A 272 29.92 -6.85 10.69
C VAL A 272 31.39 -7.11 10.37
N LEU A 273 32.09 -6.19 9.69
CA LEU A 273 33.50 -6.41 9.31
C LEU A 273 34.43 -6.51 10.54
N PRO A 274 34.38 -5.62 11.54
CA PRO A 274 35.14 -5.79 12.78
C PRO A 274 34.81 -7.10 13.50
N LEU A 275 33.53 -7.45 13.63
CA LEU A 275 33.11 -8.69 14.29
C LEU A 275 33.66 -9.93 13.56
N THR A 276 33.57 -9.95 12.22
CA THR A 276 34.16 -11.00 11.38
C THR A 276 35.66 -11.11 11.63
N TYR A 277 36.37 -9.98 11.65
CA TYR A 277 37.81 -9.96 11.91
C TYR A 277 38.16 -10.57 13.27
N PHE A 278 37.46 -10.16 14.34
CA PHE A 278 37.73 -10.66 15.69
C PHE A 278 37.41 -12.15 15.86
N LEU A 279 36.30 -12.62 15.29
CA LEU A 279 35.86 -14.02 15.43
C LEU A 279 36.72 -15.01 14.65
N PHE A 280 37.18 -14.63 13.45
CA PHE A 280 37.83 -15.57 12.53
C PHE A 280 39.33 -15.33 12.36
N PHE A 281 39.78 -14.09 12.32
CA PHE A 281 41.13 -13.74 11.86
C PHE A 281 42.07 -13.29 12.96
N HIS A 282 41.56 -12.59 13.98
CA HIS A 282 42.39 -11.95 15.01
C HIS A 282 43.37 -12.92 15.70
N LYS A 283 42.91 -14.11 16.10
CA LYS A 283 43.76 -15.13 16.73
C LYS A 283 44.85 -15.63 15.80
N HIS A 284 44.56 -15.81 14.50
CA HIS A 284 45.53 -16.26 13.51
C HIS A 284 46.58 -15.18 13.21
N VAL A 285 46.14 -13.93 13.05
CA VAL A 285 47.03 -12.77 12.85
C VAL A 285 47.98 -12.60 14.04
N LEU A 286 47.47 -12.62 15.28
CA LEU A 286 48.30 -12.54 16.48
C LEU A 286 49.33 -13.67 16.57
N ARG A 287 48.93 -14.90 16.24
CA ARG A 287 49.85 -16.05 16.23
C ARG A 287 50.97 -15.87 15.21
N HIS A 288 50.63 -15.42 14.00
CA HIS A 288 51.61 -15.17 12.94
C HIS A 288 52.59 -14.05 13.32
N LEU A 289 52.10 -12.94 13.88
CA LEU A 289 52.94 -11.84 14.36
C LEU A 289 53.90 -12.26 15.47
N ARG A 290 53.44 -13.10 16.42
CA ARG A 290 54.32 -13.66 17.48
C ARG A 290 55.41 -14.55 16.90
N GLN A 291 55.07 -15.44 15.96
CA GLN A 291 56.06 -16.31 15.30
C GLN A 291 57.09 -15.50 14.50
N LYS A 292 56.65 -14.47 13.77
CA LYS A 292 57.56 -13.61 13.00
C LYS A 292 58.53 -12.84 13.92
N ARG A 293 58.07 -12.35 15.07
CA ARG A 293 58.95 -11.70 16.07
C ARG A 293 60.01 -12.67 16.61
N LEU A 294 59.61 -13.88 16.97
CA LEU A 294 60.52 -14.92 17.46
C LEU A 294 61.61 -15.27 16.44
N ASN A 295 61.26 -15.34 15.15
CA ASN A 295 62.18 -15.63 14.06
C ASN A 295 63.09 -14.45 13.66
N HIS A 296 62.82 -13.23 14.12
CA HIS A 296 63.71 -12.07 13.94
C HIS A 296 64.60 -11.80 15.16
N SER A 297 64.28 -12.40 16.31
CA SER A 297 65.09 -12.34 17.54
C SER A 297 66.04 -13.52 17.73
N ALA A 298 66.07 -14.45 16.77
CA ALA A 298 67.00 -15.58 16.68
C ALA A 298 67.98 -15.32 15.54
#